data_AF-A0A3L7S2M3-F1
#
_entry.id   AF-A0A3L7S2M3-F1
#
_cell.length_a   1.000
_cell.length_b   1.000
_cell.length_c   1.000
_cell.angle_alpha   90.00
_cell.angle_beta   90.00
_cell.angle_gamma   90.00
#
_symmetry.space_group_name_H-M   'P 1'
#
loop_
_entity.id
_entity.type
_entity.pdbx_description
1 polymer ?
#
loop_
_entity_poly.entity_id
_entity_poly.type
_entity_poly.pdbx_seq_one_letter_code
_entity_poly.pdbx_strand_id
1 'polypeptide(L)'
;KAHVPGEQEPLLVVRVPQWDYNWQSSYELQSPRRFPAGTRFEAEVSYDNSAANPRNPFDPPQNVWHNESIHDEMLLPMFTFASEQPLDRKGDSFANFIYWLGRSRFLRRLVDHRYKYVADPQGNIVLSPDYDPADHRY
;
A
#
# COMPACT_ATOMS: atom_id res chain seq x y z
N LYS A 1 7.19 13.99 -3.26
CA LYS A 1 8.18 15.07 -3.04
C LYS A 1 9.56 14.46 -2.83
N ALA A 2 10.62 15.19 -3.15
CA ALA A 2 12.01 14.80 -2.90
C ALA A 2 12.64 15.77 -1.90
N HIS A 3 13.16 15.22 -0.80
CA HIS A 3 13.89 15.96 0.23
C HIS A 3 15.38 15.85 -0.10
N VAL A 4 15.94 16.90 -0.67
CA VAL A 4 17.32 16.93 -1.17
C VAL A 4 18.24 17.49 -0.08
N PRO A 5 19.35 16.82 0.26
CA PRO A 5 20.32 17.32 1.22
C PRO A 5 20.81 18.73 0.88
N GLY A 6 20.70 19.65 1.83
CA GLY A 6 21.09 21.06 1.67
C GLY A 6 20.00 21.96 1.09
N GLU A 7 18.89 21.44 0.57
CA GLU A 7 17.71 22.23 0.24
C GLU A 7 16.81 22.36 1.48
N GLN A 8 16.30 23.57 1.75
CA GLN A 8 15.40 23.80 2.90
C GLN A 8 13.98 23.29 2.64
N GLU A 9 13.51 23.41 1.40
CA GLU A 9 12.16 23.03 1.00
C GLU A 9 12.19 21.77 0.13
N PRO A 10 11.21 20.86 0.30
CA PRO A 10 11.14 19.66 -0.51
C PRO A 10 10.71 19.99 -1.94
N LEU A 11 11.37 19.36 -2.91
CA LEU A 11 11.04 19.47 -4.32
C LEU A 11 9.77 18.67 -4.65
N LEU A 12 8.80 19.33 -5.29
CA LEU A 12 7.67 18.63 -5.90
C LEU A 12 8.11 17.97 -7.21
N VAL A 13 8.18 16.63 -7.22
CA VAL A 13 8.61 15.84 -8.39
C VAL A 13 7.43 15.55 -9.33
N VAL A 14 6.31 15.11 -8.75
CA VAL A 14 5.09 14.77 -9.48
C VAL A 14 3.88 15.12 -8.61
N ARG A 15 2.81 15.63 -9.25
CA ARG A 15 1.52 15.87 -8.63
C ARG A 15 0.42 15.52 -9.61
N VAL A 16 -0.37 14.50 -9.27
CA VAL A 16 -1.52 14.06 -10.07
C VAL A 16 -2.78 14.25 -9.22
N PRO A 17 -3.42 15.43 -9.25
CA PRO A 17 -4.53 15.74 -8.34
C PRO A 17 -5.82 14.99 -8.68
N GLN A 18 -5.99 14.57 -9.93
CA GLN A 18 -7.13 13.80 -10.42
C GLN A 18 -6.62 12.53 -11.08
N TRP A 19 -5.97 11.68 -10.29
CA TRP A 19 -5.51 10.39 -10.77
C TRP A 19 -6.71 9.48 -11.06
N ASP A 20 -6.64 8.72 -12.16
CA ASP A 20 -7.63 7.73 -12.54
C ASP A 20 -6.99 6.34 -12.46
N TYR A 21 -7.70 5.37 -11.87
CA TYR A 21 -7.22 4.00 -11.72
C TYR A 21 -6.85 3.33 -13.06
N ASN A 22 -7.50 3.75 -14.15
CA ASN A 22 -7.19 3.23 -15.48
C ASN A 22 -5.82 3.71 -16.01
N TRP A 23 -5.17 4.67 -15.35
CA TRP A 23 -3.87 5.19 -15.75
C TRP A 23 -2.74 4.43 -15.07
N GLN A 24 -2.27 3.36 -15.73
CA GLN A 24 -1.15 2.53 -15.26
C GLN A 24 0.20 2.89 -15.91
N SER A 25 0.31 4.08 -16.50
CA SER A 25 1.55 4.53 -17.15
C SER A 25 2.53 5.16 -16.18
N SER A 26 3.83 5.02 -16.47
CA SER A 26 4.90 5.72 -15.75
C SER A 26 4.95 7.19 -16.13
N TYR A 27 5.21 8.06 -15.15
CA TYR A 27 5.52 9.47 -15.39
C TYR A 27 7.04 9.65 -15.45
N GLU A 28 7.52 10.24 -16.54
CA GLU A 28 8.93 10.57 -16.74
C GLU A 28 9.15 12.07 -16.58
N LEU A 29 10.31 12.45 -16.04
CA LEU A 29 10.69 13.86 -15.95
C LEU A 29 11.07 14.37 -17.34
N GLN A 30 10.41 15.44 -17.78
CA GLN A 30 10.73 16.11 -19.06
C GLN A 30 12.21 16.52 -19.15
N SER A 31 12.80 16.90 -18.02
CA SER A 31 14.24 17.17 -17.91
C SER A 31 14.82 16.30 -16.80
N PRO A 32 15.70 15.33 -17.13
CA PRO A 32 16.34 14.50 -16.13
C PRO A 32 17.07 15.35 -15.08
N ARG A 33 16.79 15.11 -13.80
CA ARG A 33 17.45 15.78 -12.68
C ARG A 33 18.32 14.78 -11.93
N ARG A 34 19.56 15.16 -11.65
CA ARG A 34 20.41 14.40 -10.73
C ARG A 34 19.97 14.68 -9.29
N PHE A 35 19.80 13.61 -8.52
CA PHE A 35 19.55 13.69 -7.09
C PHE A 35 20.79 13.16 -6.37
N PRO A 36 21.39 13.95 -5.45
CA PRO A 36 22.57 13.50 -4.72
C PRO A 36 22.22 12.37 -3.75
N ALA A 37 23.23 11.59 -3.38
CA ALA A 37 23.10 10.56 -2.35
C ALA A 37 22.54 11.16 -1.05
N GLY A 38 21.65 10.43 -0.38
CA GLY A 38 20.91 10.92 0.78
C GLY A 38 19.59 11.64 0.46
N THR A 39 19.23 11.81 -0.82
CA THR A 39 17.90 12.29 -1.20
C THR A 39 16.83 11.30 -0.76
N ARG A 40 15.81 11.79 -0.02
CA ARG A 40 14.65 10.98 0.39
C ARG A 40 13.44 11.31 -0.50
N PHE A 41 12.89 10.29 -1.14
CA PHE A 41 11.64 10.40 -1.90
C PHE A 41 10.44 10.02 -1.03
N GLU A 42 9.37 10.80 -1.14
CA GLU A 42 8.13 10.64 -0.38
C GLU A 42 6.95 10.70 -1.34
N ALA A 43 6.08 9.68 -1.31
CA ALA A 43 4.80 9.68 -2.02
C ALA A 43 3.67 9.84 -1.00
N GLU A 44 2.70 10.67 -1.35
CA GLU A 44 1.46 10.87 -0.60
C GLU A 44 0.30 10.62 -1.56
N VAL A 45 -0.67 9.81 -1.14
CA VAL A 45 -1.85 9.46 -1.93
C VAL A 45 -3.07 9.48 -1.00
N SER A 46 -4.19 9.92 -1.54
CA SER A 46 -5.48 9.99 -0.85
C SER A 46 -6.51 9.16 -1.59
N TYR A 47 -7.36 8.48 -0.83
CA TYR A 47 -8.49 7.70 -1.35
C TYR A 47 -9.80 8.38 -0.97
N ASP A 48 -10.80 8.32 -1.85
CA ASP A 48 -12.14 8.85 -1.60
C ASP A 48 -13.17 7.72 -1.56
N ASN A 49 -13.38 7.18 -0.36
CA ASN A 49 -14.40 6.17 -0.08
C ASN A 49 -15.73 6.80 0.40
N SER A 50 -15.96 8.09 0.12
CA SER A 50 -17.20 8.75 0.53
C SER A 50 -18.41 8.28 -0.29
N ALA A 51 -19.63 8.48 0.23
CA ALA A 51 -20.88 8.25 -0.51
C ALA A 51 -21.05 9.24 -1.68
N ALA A 52 -20.32 10.37 -1.65
CA ALA A 52 -20.38 11.40 -2.68
C ALA A 52 -19.53 11.05 -3.91
N ASN A 53 -18.61 10.08 -3.79
CA ASN A 53 -17.82 9.61 -4.92
C ASN A 53 -18.66 8.62 -5.77
N PRO A 54 -19.09 9.01 -6.99
CA PRO A 54 -19.90 8.12 -7.84
C PRO A 54 -19.11 6.91 -8.36
N ARG A 55 -17.78 6.90 -8.19
CA ARG A 55 -16.91 5.77 -8.54
C ARG A 55 -16.69 4.80 -7.39
N ASN A 56 -17.21 5.11 -6.19
CA ASN A 56 -17.18 4.19 -5.08
C ASN A 56 -18.08 2.98 -5.41
N PRO A 57 -17.53 1.75 -5.47
CA PRO A 57 -18.33 0.57 -5.81
C PRO A 57 -19.25 0.11 -4.67
N PHE A 58 -19.18 0.73 -3.48
CA PHE A 58 -19.94 0.35 -2.30
C PHE A 58 -21.00 1.39 -1.93
N ASP A 59 -22.24 0.93 -1.82
CA ASP A 59 -23.38 1.68 -1.28
C ASP A 59 -24.15 0.79 -0.28
N PRO A 60 -24.12 1.09 1.04
CA PRO A 60 -23.46 2.24 1.67
C PRO A 60 -21.92 2.12 1.68
N PRO A 61 -21.18 3.23 1.86
CA PRO A 61 -19.73 3.20 2.03
C PRO A 61 -19.29 2.28 3.17
N GLN A 62 -18.19 1.58 2.94
CA GLN A 62 -17.58 0.68 3.93
C GLN A 62 -16.08 0.93 4.06
N ASN A 63 -15.47 0.35 5.10
CA ASN A 63 -14.03 0.39 5.29
C ASN A 63 -13.35 -0.47 4.23
N VAL A 64 -12.44 0.14 3.47
CA VAL A 64 -11.60 -0.54 2.47
C VAL A 64 -10.19 -0.74 3.03
N TRP A 65 -9.62 -1.91 2.77
CA TRP A 65 -8.34 -2.33 3.36
C TRP A 65 -7.24 -2.38 2.33
N HIS A 66 -5.98 -2.28 2.77
CA HIS A 66 -4.84 -2.47 1.88
C HIS A 66 -4.65 -3.96 1.58
N ASN A 67 -5.04 -4.46 0.41
CA ASN A 67 -4.96 -5.87 0.05
C ASN A 67 -5.15 -6.08 -1.47
N GLU A 68 -5.04 -7.31 -1.96
CA GLU A 68 -4.96 -7.63 -3.40
C GLU A 68 -6.31 -7.90 -4.08
N SER A 69 -7.44 -7.78 -3.36
CA SER A 69 -8.77 -7.99 -3.93
C SER A 69 -9.20 -6.81 -4.81
N ILE A 70 -10.10 -7.07 -5.77
CA ILE A 70 -10.75 -6.01 -6.58
C ILE A 70 -11.59 -5.03 -5.76
N HIS A 71 -11.92 -5.42 -4.53
CA HIS A 71 -12.70 -4.66 -3.56
C HIS A 71 -11.84 -3.99 -2.49
N ASP A 72 -10.53 -4.23 -2.53
CA ASP A 72 -9.54 -3.68 -1.61
C ASP A 72 -8.67 -2.62 -2.33
N GLU A 73 -7.96 -1.80 -1.56
CA GLU A 73 -7.09 -0.77 -2.10
C GLU A 73 -5.64 -1.24 -2.21
N MET A 74 -4.99 -0.92 -3.32
CA MET A 74 -3.56 -1.12 -3.51
C MET A 74 -2.89 0.18 -3.90
N LEU A 75 -1.92 0.62 -3.09
CA LEU A 75 -0.98 1.65 -3.47
C LEU A 75 0.43 1.09 -3.48
N LEU A 76 1.06 1.15 -4.64
CA LEU A 76 2.44 0.76 -4.89
C LEU A 76 3.14 1.92 -5.62
N PRO A 77 3.69 2.91 -4.89
CA PRO A 77 4.44 3.99 -5.50
C PRO A 77 5.80 3.43 -5.93
N MET A 78 5.98 3.21 -7.23
CA MET A 78 7.22 2.73 -7.81
C MET A 78 8.07 3.91 -8.28
N PHE A 79 9.32 3.95 -7.84
CA PHE A 79 10.31 4.91 -8.28
C PHE A 79 11.41 4.18 -9.04
N THR A 80 11.67 4.60 -10.27
CA THR A 80 12.75 4.06 -11.09
C THR A 80 13.86 5.09 -11.21
N PHE A 81 15.09 4.67 -10.95
CA PHE A 81 16.27 5.53 -10.98
C PHE A 81 17.29 5.00 -11.97
N ALA A 82 17.95 5.91 -12.68
CA ALA A 82 19.18 5.64 -13.39
C ALA A 82 20.37 6.11 -12.54
N SER A 83 21.44 5.32 -12.51
CA SER A 83 22.65 5.63 -11.77
C SER A 83 23.88 5.20 -12.56
N GLU A 84 24.96 5.99 -12.48
CA GLU A 84 26.25 5.67 -13.10
C GLU A 84 26.98 4.53 -12.38
N GLN A 85 26.72 4.39 -11.08
CA GLN A 85 27.19 3.27 -10.27
C GLN A 85 26.02 2.36 -9.94
N PRO A 86 26.25 1.04 -9.79
CA PRO A 86 25.20 0.14 -9.32
C PRO A 86 24.61 0.66 -8.01
N LEU A 87 23.29 0.91 -8.00
CA LEU A 87 22.58 1.13 -6.75
C LEU A 87 22.56 -0.20 -5.98
N ASP A 88 22.68 -0.13 -4.65
CA ASP A 88 22.65 -1.32 -3.81
C ASP A 88 21.39 -2.15 -4.11
N ARG A 89 21.62 -3.41 -4.50
CA ARG A 89 20.58 -4.30 -5.03
C ARG A 89 19.58 -4.76 -3.97
N LYS A 90 19.86 -4.55 -2.68
CA LYS A 90 19.04 -5.03 -1.56
C LYS A 90 18.16 -3.92 -1.01
N GLY A 91 17.00 -3.74 -1.61
CA GLY A 91 15.86 -3.18 -0.91
C GLY A 91 15.02 -4.31 -0.32
N ASP A 92 14.70 -4.26 0.97
CA ASP A 92 13.67 -5.12 1.58
C ASP A 92 12.26 -4.72 1.15
N SER A 93 12.10 -3.85 0.15
CA SER A 93 10.84 -3.24 -0.28
C SER A 93 9.75 -4.27 -0.58
N PHE A 94 10.09 -5.36 -1.29
CA PHE A 94 9.12 -6.40 -1.60
C PHE A 94 8.74 -7.22 -0.35
N ALA A 95 9.70 -7.55 0.51
CA ALA A 95 9.42 -8.23 1.77
C ALA A 95 8.57 -7.36 2.72
N ASN A 96 8.87 -6.07 2.80
CA ASN A 96 8.11 -5.07 3.54
C ASN A 96 6.69 -4.93 3.00
N PHE A 97 6.52 -4.91 1.67
CA PHE A 97 5.20 -4.91 1.04
C PHE A 97 4.37 -6.14 1.47
N ILE A 98 4.94 -7.35 1.39
CA ILE A 98 4.27 -8.57 1.86
C ILE A 98 3.95 -8.51 3.36
N TYR A 99 4.86 -7.96 4.18
CA TYR A 99 4.62 -7.74 5.61
C TYR A 99 3.40 -6.82 5.85
N TRP A 100 3.30 -5.71 5.11
CA TRP A 100 2.17 -4.78 5.23
C TRP A 100 0.84 -5.40 4.78
N LEU A 101 0.83 -6.22 3.74
CA LEU A 101 -0.36 -7.01 3.35
C LEU A 101 -0.79 -7.95 4.48
N GLY A 102 0.15 -8.68 5.07
CA GLY A 102 -0.12 -9.56 6.21
C GLY A 102 -0.70 -8.81 7.41
N ARG A 103 -0.14 -7.63 7.73
CA ARG A 103 -0.63 -6.76 8.80
C ARG A 103 -2.05 -6.23 8.52
N SER A 104 -2.34 -5.83 7.29
CA SER A 104 -3.67 -5.37 6.88
C SER A 104 -4.72 -6.47 7.04
N ARG A 105 -4.41 -7.69 6.57
CA ARG A 105 -5.26 -8.88 6.76
C ARG A 105 -5.51 -9.17 8.24
N PHE A 106 -4.48 -9.05 9.07
CA PHE A 106 -4.63 -9.20 10.53
C PHE A 106 -5.58 -8.15 11.13
N LEU A 107 -5.41 -6.86 10.79
CA LEU A 107 -6.25 -5.78 11.31
C LEU A 107 -7.71 -5.89 10.84
N ARG A 108 -7.94 -6.21 9.57
CA ARG A 108 -9.28 -6.48 9.04
C ARG A 108 -10.00 -7.56 9.83
N ARG A 109 -9.30 -8.65 10.15
CA ARG A 109 -9.87 -9.76 10.95
C ARG A 109 -10.26 -9.34 12.36
N LEU A 110 -9.48 -8.47 13.00
CA LEU A 110 -9.82 -7.92 14.32
C LEU A 110 -11.09 -7.08 14.25
N VAL A 111 -11.22 -6.23 13.23
CA VAL A 111 -12.39 -5.36 13.02
C VAL A 111 -13.63 -6.17 12.64
N ASP A 112 -13.50 -7.16 11.76
CA ASP A 112 -14.61 -8.01 11.32
C ASP A 112 -15.02 -9.06 12.39
N HIS A 113 -14.42 -9.01 13.59
CA HIS A 113 -14.65 -9.97 14.69
C HIS A 113 -14.49 -11.45 14.29
N ARG A 114 -13.63 -11.74 13.31
CA ARG A 114 -13.39 -13.12 12.82
C ARG A 114 -12.31 -13.87 13.60
N TYR A 115 -11.74 -13.25 14.64
CA TYR A 115 -10.85 -13.93 15.60
C TYR A 115 -11.69 -14.72 16.61
N LYS A 116 -12.09 -15.94 16.23
CA LYS A 116 -12.74 -16.89 17.15
C LYS A 116 -11.69 -17.80 17.75
N TYR A 117 -11.65 -17.87 19.07
CA TYR A 117 -10.90 -18.90 19.79
C TYR A 117 -11.85 -20.01 20.21
N VAL A 118 -11.42 -21.26 20.06
CA VAL A 118 -12.17 -22.44 20.49
C VAL A 118 -11.32 -23.24 21.46
N ALA A 119 -11.98 -23.89 22.42
CA ALA A 119 -11.34 -24.94 23.20
C ALA A 119 -11.31 -26.21 22.35
N ASP A 120 -10.13 -26.76 22.10
CA ASP A 120 -10.01 -28.07 21.48
C ASP A 120 -10.43 -29.18 22.47
N PRO A 121 -10.64 -30.43 22.00
CA PRO A 121 -10.98 -31.55 22.88
C PRO A 121 -9.93 -31.85 23.96
N GLN A 122 -8.72 -31.32 23.85
CA GLN A 122 -7.63 -31.45 24.82
C GLN A 122 -7.64 -30.29 25.85
N GLY A 123 -8.56 -29.33 25.73
CA GLY A 123 -8.67 -28.17 26.62
C GLY A 123 -7.72 -27.02 26.27
N ASN A 124 -7.01 -27.07 25.15
CA ASN A 124 -6.20 -25.94 24.70
C ASN A 124 -7.08 -24.89 24.04
N ILE A 125 -6.72 -23.61 24.22
CA ILE A 125 -7.35 -22.52 23.49
C ILE A 125 -6.61 -22.35 22.17
N VAL A 126 -7.26 -22.71 21.08
CA VAL A 126 -6.72 -22.62 19.71
C VAL A 126 -7.55 -21.66 18.86
N LEU A 127 -6.97 -21.19 17.77
CA LEU A 127 -7.73 -20.44 16.77
C LEU A 127 -8.76 -21.39 16.12
N SER A 128 -9.99 -20.92 15.94
CA SER A 128 -11.08 -21.72 15.36
C SER A 128 -10.67 -22.35 14.02
N PRO A 129 -10.90 -23.66 13.79
CA PRO A 129 -10.52 -24.35 12.55
C PRO A 129 -11.33 -23.95 11.32
N ASP A 130 -12.40 -23.16 11.46
CA ASP A 130 -13.03 -22.44 10.33
C ASP A 130 -12.07 -21.39 9.72
N TYR A 131 -10.89 -21.20 10.33
CA TYR A 131 -9.75 -20.46 9.83
C TYR A 131 -9.12 -21.15 8.62
N ASP A 132 -9.41 -20.64 7.43
CA ASP A 132 -8.62 -20.93 6.23
C ASP A 132 -7.64 -19.77 5.95
N PRO A 133 -6.31 -19.97 6.16
CA PRO A 133 -5.30 -18.96 5.88
C PRO A 133 -5.18 -18.60 4.39
N ALA A 134 -5.70 -19.46 3.51
CA ALA A 134 -5.74 -19.28 2.06
C ALA A 134 -7.12 -18.78 1.57
N ASP A 135 -8.07 -18.50 2.48
CA ASP A 135 -9.34 -17.91 2.06
C ASP A 135 -9.17 -16.44 1.71
N HIS A 136 -9.10 -16.21 0.40
CA HIS A 136 -9.10 -14.90 -0.23
C HIS A 136 -10.52 -14.41 -0.53
N ARG A 137 -11.56 -15.21 -0.24
CA ARG A 137 -12.96 -14.80 -0.43
C ARG A 137 -13.33 -13.82 0.68
N TYR A 138 -13.37 -12.56 0.30
CA TYR A 138 -13.99 -11.47 1.04
C TYR A 138 -15.10 -10.90 0.16
#